data_AF-A0AA38CED7-F1
#
_entry.id   AF-A0AA38CED7-F1
#
_cell.length_a   1.000
_cell.length_b   1.000
_cell.length_c   1.000
_cell.angle_alpha   90.00
_cell.angle_beta   90.00
_cell.angle_gamma   90.00
#
_symmetry.space_group_name_H-M   'P 1'
#
loop_
_entity.id
_entity.type
_entity.pdbx_description
1 polymer ?
#
loop_
_entity_poly.entity_id
_entity_poly.type
_entity_poly.pdbx_seq_one_letter_code
_entity_poly.pdbx_strand_id
1 'polypeptide(L)'
;APLLRYGKYCGIFYTGCPGEDPCDGLDSCCMAHDDCIGHSNYLNATCNQALLDCVDDYENSGDGQFSGNTCDIGDVEHTIHVAIQAAVWIGDGIGDGPAPPSSTQHQIDVNPPPFDTIINTTHH
;
A
#
# COMPACT_ATOMS: atom_id res chain seq x y z
N ALA A 1 -5.34 0.22 11.36
CA ALA A 1 -5.60 -0.38 10.04
C ALA A 1 -5.94 -1.86 10.25
N PRO A 2 -6.93 -2.43 9.55
CA PRO A 2 -6.97 -3.88 9.40
C PRO A 2 -5.66 -4.32 8.73
N LEU A 3 -5.20 -5.55 9.01
CA LEU A 3 -4.04 -6.11 8.32
C LEU A 3 -4.45 -6.42 6.88
N LEU A 4 -4.19 -5.49 5.96
CA LEU A 4 -4.42 -5.66 4.52
C LEU A 4 -3.71 -6.92 4.03
N ARG A 5 -4.46 -7.77 3.33
CA ARG A 5 -3.93 -8.87 2.51
C ARG A 5 -4.71 -8.89 1.22
N TYR A 6 -4.06 -8.48 0.15
CA TYR A 6 -4.62 -8.45 -1.19
C TYR A 6 -3.74 -9.29 -2.11
N GLY A 7 -4.38 -10.05 -3.01
CA GLY A 7 -3.66 -10.97 -3.88
C GLY A 7 -2.75 -11.93 -3.10
N LYS A 8 -1.55 -12.19 -3.59
CA LYS A 8 -0.53 -13.03 -2.94
C LYS A 8 0.59 -12.23 -2.28
N TYR A 9 0.77 -10.97 -2.68
CA TYR A 9 1.95 -10.17 -2.34
C TYR A 9 1.62 -8.86 -1.60
N CYS A 10 0.41 -8.31 -1.72
CA CYS A 10 0.10 -7.04 -1.06
C CYS A 10 -0.25 -7.22 0.42
N GLY A 11 0.73 -7.07 1.32
CA GLY A 11 0.50 -7.00 2.77
C GLY A 11 1.76 -6.95 3.62
N ILE A 12 1.64 -6.52 4.87
CA ILE A 12 2.78 -6.45 5.80
C ILE A 12 3.11 -7.87 6.29
N PHE A 13 4.37 -8.28 6.15
CA PHE A 13 4.84 -9.64 6.44
C PHE A 13 4.02 -10.72 5.71
N TYR A 14 3.59 -10.41 4.49
CA TYR A 14 2.77 -11.26 3.64
C TYR A 14 3.36 -11.23 2.24
N THR A 15 3.75 -12.38 1.70
CA THR A 15 4.36 -12.51 0.38
C THR A 15 4.04 -13.87 -0.22
N GLY A 16 4.05 -13.97 -1.55
CA GLY A 16 3.78 -15.21 -2.28
C GLY A 16 4.95 -16.21 -2.25
N CYS A 17 4.70 -17.43 -2.67
CA CYS A 17 5.75 -18.43 -2.81
C CYS A 17 6.60 -18.19 -4.08
N PRO A 18 7.86 -18.65 -4.12
CA PRO A 18 8.68 -18.57 -5.32
C PRO A 18 8.00 -19.23 -6.53
N GLY A 19 7.88 -18.48 -7.63
CA GLY A 19 7.29 -18.95 -8.88
C GLY A 19 5.76 -18.88 -8.95
N GLU A 20 5.08 -18.32 -7.95
CA GLU A 20 3.67 -17.98 -8.09
C GLU A 20 3.50 -16.70 -8.92
N ASP A 21 2.58 -16.72 -9.88
CA ASP A 21 2.21 -15.50 -10.61
C ASP A 21 1.35 -14.58 -9.71
N PRO A 22 1.51 -13.25 -9.83
CA PRO A 22 0.65 -12.29 -9.16
C PRO A 22 -0.80 -12.42 -9.66
N CYS A 23 -1.76 -12.10 -8.80
CA CYS A 23 -3.18 -12.25 -9.11
C CYS A 23 -3.67 -11.24 -10.17
N ASP A 24 -3.15 -10.02 -10.15
CA ASP A 24 -3.45 -8.94 -11.10
C ASP A 24 -2.29 -7.92 -11.18
N GLY A 25 -2.53 -6.78 -11.85
CA GLY A 25 -1.54 -5.70 -12.00
C GLY A 25 -1.12 -5.10 -10.66
N LEU A 26 -2.04 -4.89 -9.72
CA LEU A 26 -1.73 -4.35 -8.40
C LEU A 26 -0.89 -5.33 -7.57
N ASP A 27 -1.25 -6.62 -7.58
CA ASP A 27 -0.48 -7.66 -6.91
C ASP A 27 0.93 -7.83 -7.54
N SER A 28 1.08 -7.50 -8.83
CA SER A 28 2.39 -7.45 -9.49
C SER A 28 3.28 -6.32 -8.94
N CYS A 29 2.71 -5.15 -8.65
CA CYS A 29 3.42 -4.07 -7.99
C CYS A 29 3.96 -4.49 -6.61
N CYS A 30 3.12 -5.16 -5.82
CA CYS A 30 3.51 -5.66 -4.50
C CYS A 30 4.57 -6.78 -4.59
N MET A 31 4.48 -7.68 -5.57
CA MET A 31 5.50 -8.70 -5.79
C MET A 31 6.88 -8.06 -6.06
N ALA A 32 6.92 -7.06 -6.93
CA ALA A 32 8.15 -6.34 -7.23
C ALA A 32 8.70 -5.57 -6.01
N HIS A 33 7.81 -5.01 -5.18
CA HIS A 33 8.19 -4.36 -3.92
C HIS A 33 8.80 -5.35 -2.94
N ASP A 34 8.13 -6.49 -2.69
CA ASP A 34 8.60 -7.56 -1.81
C ASP A 34 10.00 -8.05 -2.20
N ASP A 35 10.23 -8.28 -3.49
CA ASP A 35 11.54 -8.65 -4.02
C ASP A 35 12.59 -7.55 -3.77
N CYS A 36 12.23 -6.28 -3.94
CA CYS A 36 13.13 -5.14 -3.70
C CYS A 36 13.53 -5.02 -2.22
N ILE A 37 12.56 -5.11 -1.30
CA ILE A 37 12.81 -5.01 0.13
C ILE A 37 13.46 -6.27 0.72
N GLY A 38 13.28 -7.43 0.10
CA GLY A 38 13.95 -8.68 0.47
C GLY A 38 15.48 -8.61 0.31
N HIS A 39 15.96 -7.75 -0.59
CA HIS A 39 17.37 -7.43 -0.77
C HIS A 39 17.80 -6.14 -0.03
N SER A 40 16.89 -5.50 0.70
CA SER A 40 17.13 -4.23 1.38
C SER A 40 16.38 -4.16 2.73
N ASN A 41 15.59 -3.10 2.97
CA ASN A 41 14.77 -2.95 4.16
C ASN A 41 13.44 -2.25 3.83
N TYR A 42 12.42 -2.42 4.68
CA TYR A 42 11.07 -1.86 4.48
C TYR A 42 11.01 -0.33 4.34
N LEU A 43 12.04 0.40 4.76
CA LEU A 43 12.13 1.86 4.66
C LEU A 43 13.03 2.30 3.50
N ASN A 44 13.41 1.40 2.59
CA ASN A 44 14.16 1.78 1.40
C ASN A 44 13.30 2.69 0.51
N ALA A 45 13.65 3.97 0.46
CA ALA A 45 12.86 4.98 -0.27
C ALA A 45 12.75 4.68 -1.77
N THR A 46 13.76 4.07 -2.39
CA THR A 46 13.68 3.67 -3.81
C THR A 46 12.65 2.57 -4.03
N CYS A 47 12.64 1.51 -3.21
CA CYS A 47 11.63 0.46 -3.31
C CYS A 47 10.23 1.02 -3.05
N ASN A 48 10.07 1.85 -2.02
CA ASN A 48 8.79 2.42 -1.64
C ASN A 48 8.27 3.42 -2.68
N GLN A 49 9.13 4.27 -3.26
CA GLN A 49 8.72 5.17 -4.34
C GLN A 49 8.33 4.40 -5.60
N ALA A 50 9.08 3.36 -5.97
CA ALA A 50 8.73 2.51 -7.10
C ALA A 50 7.37 1.80 -6.91
N LEU A 51 7.01 1.44 -5.67
CA LEU A 51 5.69 0.90 -5.36
C LEU A 51 4.60 1.98 -5.53
N LEU A 52 4.81 3.21 -5.05
CA LEU A 52 3.84 4.30 -5.26
C LEU A 52 3.60 4.55 -6.75
N ASP A 53 4.67 4.70 -7.53
CA ASP A 53 4.58 4.97 -8.97
C ASP A 53 3.83 3.81 -9.70
N CYS A 54 4.07 2.56 -9.29
CA CYS A 54 3.41 1.40 -9.88
C CYS A 54 1.90 1.34 -9.54
N VAL A 55 1.52 1.68 -8.30
CA VAL A 55 0.10 1.73 -7.89
C VAL A 55 -0.62 2.86 -8.61
N ASP A 56 0.00 4.03 -8.75
CA ASP A 56 -0.54 5.14 -9.55
C ASP A 56 -0.74 4.70 -11.01
N ASP A 57 0.23 4.01 -11.62
CA ASP A 57 0.12 3.51 -12.99
C ASP A 57 -1.02 2.47 -13.13
N TYR A 58 -1.18 1.57 -12.14
CA TYR A 58 -2.28 0.61 -12.11
C TYR A 58 -3.65 1.31 -12.02
N GLU A 59 -3.81 2.25 -11.09
CA GLU A 59 -5.05 3.04 -10.94
C GLU A 59 -5.41 3.74 -12.26
N ASN A 60 -4.41 4.38 -12.89
CA ASN A 60 -4.59 5.12 -14.14
C ASN A 60 -4.85 4.21 -15.36
N SER A 61 -4.38 2.96 -15.34
CA SER A 61 -4.61 2.00 -16.41
C SER A 61 -6.07 1.57 -16.51
N GLY A 62 -6.78 1.55 -15.38
CA GLY A 62 -8.12 0.95 -15.29
C GLY A 62 -8.12 -0.56 -15.49
N ASP A 63 -6.99 -1.23 -15.26
CA ASP A 63 -6.85 -2.67 -15.38
C ASP A 63 -7.81 -3.42 -14.44
N GLY A 64 -8.20 -4.62 -14.86
CA GLY A 64 -9.15 -5.45 -14.13
C GLY A 64 -8.53 -6.13 -12.91
N GLN A 65 -9.35 -6.34 -11.88
CA GLN A 65 -9.00 -7.11 -10.70
C GLN A 65 -9.17 -8.61 -10.94
N PHE A 66 -8.50 -9.45 -10.14
CA PHE A 66 -8.67 -10.90 -10.21
C PHE A 66 -10.08 -11.36 -9.79
N SER A 67 -10.54 -12.47 -10.38
CA SER A 67 -11.84 -13.05 -10.06
C SER A 67 -11.91 -13.54 -8.61
N GLY A 68 -12.99 -13.18 -7.91
CA GLY A 68 -13.19 -13.56 -6.51
C GLY A 68 -12.57 -12.59 -5.51
N ASN A 69 -12.02 -11.46 -5.96
CA ASN A 69 -11.68 -10.36 -5.06
C ASN A 69 -12.91 -9.92 -4.26
N THR A 70 -12.75 -9.78 -2.94
CA THR A 70 -13.77 -9.27 -2.01
C THR A 70 -13.42 -7.90 -1.42
N CYS A 71 -12.25 -7.36 -1.77
CA CYS A 71 -11.80 -6.04 -1.34
C CYS A 71 -12.33 -4.96 -2.28
N ASP A 72 -12.61 -3.79 -1.74
CA ASP A 72 -12.75 -2.58 -2.55
C ASP A 72 -11.37 -2.15 -3.02
N ILE A 73 -11.17 -2.04 -4.33
CA ILE A 73 -9.84 -1.80 -4.90
C ILE A 73 -9.32 -0.40 -4.56
N GLY A 74 -10.19 0.60 -4.51
CA GLY A 74 -9.81 1.96 -4.15
C GLY A 74 -9.37 2.03 -2.69
N ASP A 75 -10.01 1.29 -1.79
CA ASP A 75 -9.57 1.18 -0.40
C ASP A 75 -8.21 0.49 -0.28
N VAL A 76 -7.92 -0.51 -1.11
CA VAL A 76 -6.62 -1.22 -1.15
C VAL A 76 -5.52 -0.27 -1.62
N GLU A 77 -5.72 0.38 -2.78
CA GLU A 77 -4.80 1.35 -3.36
C GLU A 77 -4.52 2.49 -2.38
N HIS A 78 -5.57 3.09 -1.81
CA HIS A 78 -5.46 4.17 -0.83
C HIS A 78 -4.68 3.73 0.42
N THR A 79 -4.94 2.53 0.94
CA THR A 79 -4.22 1.99 2.10
C THR A 79 -2.74 1.81 1.80
N ILE A 80 -2.39 1.28 0.62
CA ILE A 80 -1.00 1.13 0.18
C ILE A 80 -0.35 2.51 0.05
N HIS A 81 -0.99 3.47 -0.63
CA HIS A 81 -0.48 4.83 -0.77
C HIS A 81 -0.14 5.48 0.56
N VAL A 82 -1.08 5.48 1.52
CA VAL A 82 -0.87 6.13 2.82
C VAL A 82 0.29 5.48 3.57
N ALA A 83 0.37 4.15 3.60
CA ALA A 83 1.42 3.43 4.32
C ALA A 83 2.80 3.64 3.68
N ILE A 84 2.88 3.54 2.36
CA ILE A 84 4.14 3.60 1.62
C ILE A 84 4.65 5.03 1.51
N GLN A 85 3.78 6.03 1.33
CA GLN A 85 4.16 7.45 1.36
C GLN A 85 4.83 7.82 2.70
N ALA A 86 4.29 7.31 3.81
CA ALA A 86 4.92 7.48 5.12
C ALA A 86 6.28 6.76 5.21
N ALA A 87 6.41 5.57 4.62
CA ALA A 87 7.68 4.84 4.58
C ALA A 87 8.75 5.55 3.74
N VAL A 88 8.40 6.15 2.59
CA VAL A 88 9.30 7.02 1.81
C VAL A 88 9.77 8.19 2.65
N TRP A 89 8.86 8.91 3.31
CA TRP A 89 9.20 10.05 4.16
C TRP A 89 10.18 9.71 5.28
N ILE A 90 9.99 8.55 5.92
CA ILE A 90 10.91 8.07 6.96
C ILE A 90 12.24 7.65 6.35
N GLY A 91 12.22 6.96 5.20
CA GLY A 91 13.41 6.46 4.50
C GLY A 91 14.35 7.57 4.01
N ASP A 92 13.79 8.67 3.50
CA ASP A 92 14.55 9.80 2.96
C ASP A 92 15.09 10.77 4.02
N GLY A 93 14.79 10.56 5.31
CA GLY A 93 15.41 11.30 6.41
C GLY A 93 14.96 12.76 6.56
N ILE A 94 13.88 13.16 5.90
CA ILE A 94 13.21 14.48 5.94
C ILE A 94 14.09 15.68 5.53
N GLY A 95 13.86 16.16 4.31
CA GLY A 95 14.16 17.51 3.85
C GLY A 95 13.35 17.83 2.58
N ASP A 96 12.18 18.43 2.74
CA ASP A 96 11.29 18.95 1.68
C ASP A 96 10.84 17.95 0.58
N GLY A 97 10.42 16.74 0.95
CA GLY A 97 9.65 15.87 0.04
C GLY A 97 8.32 16.53 -0.37
N PRO A 98 7.78 16.25 -1.58
CA PRO A 98 6.54 16.87 -2.03
C PRO A 98 5.45 16.67 -0.97
N ALA A 99 4.73 17.75 -0.67
CA ALA A 99 3.50 17.67 0.11
C ALA A 99 2.62 16.54 -0.48
N PRO A 100 1.88 15.78 0.36
CA PRO A 100 0.99 14.76 -0.17
C PRO A 100 0.15 15.40 -1.28
N PRO A 101 -0.02 14.76 -2.45
CA PRO A 101 -0.81 15.34 -3.52
C PRO A 101 -2.13 15.77 -2.89
N SER A 102 -2.46 17.06 -3.02
CA SER A 102 -3.77 17.54 -2.64
C SER A 102 -4.73 16.76 -3.51
N SER A 103 -5.34 15.74 -2.92
CA SER A 103 -6.42 14.98 -3.52
C SER A 103 -7.33 16.01 -4.17
N THR A 104 -7.56 15.86 -5.48
CA THR A 104 -8.87 16.22 -5.97
C THR A 104 -9.79 15.23 -5.28
N GLN A 105 -10.18 15.64 -4.08
CA GLN A 105 -10.97 14.91 -3.12
C GLN A 105 -12.29 14.62 -3.83
N HIS A 106 -12.43 13.43 -4.40
CA HIS A 106 -13.73 12.78 -4.26
C HIS A 106 -13.82 12.50 -2.76
N GLN A 107 -14.56 13.36 -2.05
CA GLN A 107 -14.76 13.25 -0.61
C GLN A 107 -15.40 11.91 -0.29
N ILE A 108 -14.56 10.95 0.08
CA ILE A 108 -14.96 9.88 0.98
C ILE A 108 -14.40 10.30 2.33
N ASP A 109 -15.29 10.71 3.24
CA ASP A 109 -14.97 11.12 4.60
C ASP A 109 -14.41 9.94 5.41
N VAL A 110 -13.14 9.60 5.23
CA VAL A 110 -12.39 8.81 6.20
C VAL A 110 -11.82 9.77 7.25
N ASN A 111 -12.66 10.14 8.22
CA ASN A 111 -12.16 10.59 9.52
C ASN A 111 -11.71 9.34 10.30
N PRO A 112 -10.41 9.02 10.40
CA PRO A 112 -9.98 7.99 11.32
C PRO A 112 -10.34 8.41 12.76
N PRO A 113 -10.85 7.51 13.60
CA PRO A 113 -11.06 7.85 15.01
C PRO A 113 -9.72 8.24 15.64
N PRO A 114 -9.71 9.16 16.62
CA PRO A 114 -8.50 9.53 17.33
C PRO A 114 -7.84 8.27 17.91
N PHE A 115 -6.51 8.19 17.81
CA PHE A 115 -5.67 7.05 18.19
C PHE A 115 -6.03 6.46 19.57
N ASP A 116 -6.51 7.30 20.49
CA ASP A 116 -6.96 6.91 21.84
C ASP A 116 -8.12 5.90 21.86
N THR A 117 -8.89 5.79 20.78
CA THR A 117 -10.04 4.88 20.67
C THR A 117 -9.61 3.43 20.42
N ILE A 118 -8.46 3.22 19.75
CA ILE A 118 -7.98 1.88 19.35
C ILE A 118 -7.47 1.10 20.57
N ILE A 119 -6.87 1.78 21.55
CA ILE A 119 -6.28 1.13 22.72
C ILE A 119 -7.38 0.62 23.69
N ASN A 120 -8.57 1.22 23.68
CA ASN A 120 -9.62 0.90 24.65
C ASN A 120 -10.55 -0.27 24.25
N THR A 121 -10.31 -0.91 23.11
CA THR A 121 -11.15 -2.03 22.62
C THR A 121 -10.49 -3.40 22.78
N THR A 122 -9.29 -3.49 23.37
CA THR A 122 -8.59 -4.77 23.64
C THR A 122 -8.73 -5.27 25.08
N HIS A 123 -9.66 -4.72 25.86
CA HIS A 123 -10.01 -5.23 27.19
C HIS A 123 -11.52 -5.39 27.34
N HIS A 124 -12.12 -6.34 26.62
CA HIS A 124 -13.37 -7.01 27.02
C HIS A 124 -13.50 -8.38 26.35
#